data_AF-A0A662V7Y4-F1
#
_entry.id   AF-A0A662V7Y4-F1
#
_cell.length_a   1.000
_cell.length_b   1.000
_cell.length_c   1.000
_cell.angle_alpha   90.00
_cell.angle_beta   90.00
_cell.angle_gamma   90.00
#
_symmetry.space_group_name_H-M   'P 1'
#
loop_
_entity.id
_entity.type
_entity.pdbx_description
1 polymer ?
#
loop_
_entity_poly.entity_id
_entity_poly.type
_entity_poly.pdbx_seq_one_letter_code
_entity_poly.pdbx_strand_id
1 'polypeptide(L)'
;MELAEMVLLISLGMLLPSAIFAVMYLKMRRPAEVEGDKKWIYACGEHWELERMAVSPQSLFWAVWRKVFVKLYTALIEKVHSGVPSDWLIYMIIILALAVLALSIAVTGGGG
;
A
#
# COMPACT_ATOMS: atom_id res chain seq x y z
N MET A 1 -27.56 16.94 9.09
CA MET A 1 -26.98 16.11 8.01
C MET A 1 -25.91 15.28 8.68
N GLU A 2 -26.17 13.99 8.84
CA GLU A 2 -25.39 13.08 9.69
C GLU A 2 -23.95 12.95 9.16
N LEU A 3 -22.95 12.84 10.05
CA LEU A 3 -21.52 12.74 9.70
C LEU A 3 -21.25 11.66 8.63
N ALA A 4 -22.00 10.56 8.69
CA ALA A 4 -21.91 9.46 7.74
C ALA A 4 -22.28 9.87 6.30
N GLU A 5 -23.26 10.75 6.13
CA GLU A 5 -23.72 11.24 4.83
C GLU A 5 -22.66 12.13 4.16
N MET A 6 -21.99 12.98 4.95
CA MET A 6 -20.89 13.81 4.46
C MET A 6 -19.68 12.97 4.03
N VAL A 7 -19.29 11.98 4.83
CA VAL A 7 -18.16 11.09 4.50
C VAL A 7 -18.43 10.31 3.21
N LEU A 8 -19.67 9.85 3.02
CA LEU A 8 -20.07 9.11 1.82
C LEU A 8 -20.06 10.01 0.58
N LEU A 9 -20.55 11.25 0.69
CA LEU A 9 -20.49 12.24 -0.39
C LEU A 9 -19.05 12.60 -0.78
N ILE A 10 -18.16 12.80 0.20
CA ILE A 10 -16.74 13.12 -0.06
C ILE A 10 -16.05 11.92 -0.73
N SER A 11 -16.30 10.71 -0.24
CA SER A 11 -15.72 9.49 -0.80
C SER A 11 -16.17 9.25 -2.24
N LEU A 12 -17.45 9.48 -2.53
CA LEU A 12 -18.00 9.39 -3.89
C LEU A 12 -17.41 10.48 -4.81
N GLY A 13 -17.24 11.69 -4.29
CA GLY A 13 -16.60 12.80 -5.00
C GLY A 13 -15.14 12.54 -5.37
N MET A 14 -14.41 11.72 -4.61
CA MET A 14 -13.04 11.30 -4.93
C MET A 14 -12.99 10.07 -5.86
N LEU A 15 -13.95 9.16 -5.72
CA LEU A 15 -14.03 7.92 -6.50
C LEU A 15 -14.33 8.20 -7.99
N LEU A 16 -15.25 9.12 -8.27
CA LEU A 16 -15.64 9.45 -9.65
C LEU A 16 -14.48 9.95 -10.53
N PRO A 17 -13.70 11.00 -10.13
CA PRO A 17 -12.60 11.48 -10.96
C PRO A 17 -11.48 10.43 -11.08
N SER A 18 -11.16 9.68 -10.03
CA SER A 18 -10.14 8.63 -10.08
C SER A 18 -10.53 7.48 -11.03
N ALA A 19 -11.80 7.07 -11.05
CA ALA A 19 -12.31 6.10 -12.00
C ALA A 19 -12.21 6.59 -13.45
N ILE A 20 -12.52 7.87 -13.71
CA ILE A 20 -12.39 8.47 -15.04
C ILE A 20 -10.93 8.46 -15.50
N PHE A 21 -9.98 8.86 -14.63
CA PHE A 21 -8.55 8.81 -14.95
C PHE A 21 -8.06 7.39 -15.23
N ALA A 22 -8.52 6.39 -14.46
CA ALA A 22 -8.16 5.00 -14.67
C ALA A 22 -8.65 4.48 -16.04
N VAL A 23 -9.89 4.79 -16.42
CA VAL A 23 -10.45 4.42 -17.72
C VAL A 23 -9.70 5.11 -18.86
N MET A 24 -9.38 6.40 -18.72
CA MET A 24 -8.55 7.12 -19.67
C MET A 24 -7.17 6.47 -19.83
N TYR A 25 -6.49 6.17 -18.73
CA TYR A 25 -5.19 5.49 -18.75
C TYR A 25 -5.27 4.13 -19.44
N LEU A 26 -6.29 3.32 -19.14
CA LEU A 26 -6.46 2.00 -19.77
C LEU A 26 -6.76 2.08 -21.27
N LYS A 27 -7.45 3.13 -21.73
CA LYS A 27 -7.70 3.38 -23.16
C LYS A 27 -6.50 3.98 -23.88
N MET A 28 -5.74 4.85 -23.21
CA MET A 28 -4.62 5.58 -23.79
C MET A 28 -3.28 4.86 -23.66
N ARG A 29 -3.17 3.85 -22.80
CA ARG A 29 -1.95 3.04 -22.70
C ARG A 29 -1.71 2.37 -24.06
N ARG A 30 -0.69 2.83 -24.76
CA ARG A 30 -0.13 2.06 -25.87
C ARG A 30 0.74 0.96 -25.26
N PRO A 31 0.73 -0.27 -25.80
CA PRO A 31 1.75 -1.23 -25.43
C PRO A 31 3.10 -0.56 -25.67
N ALA A 32 3.97 -0.57 -24.67
CA ALA A 32 5.33 -0.08 -24.85
C ALA A 32 6.00 -1.00 -25.88
N GLU A 33 6.01 -0.60 -27.14
CA GLU A 33 6.90 -1.21 -28.13
C GLU A 33 8.32 -0.88 -27.68
N VAL A 34 9.01 -1.92 -27.25
CA VAL A 34 10.39 -1.83 -26.79
C VAL A 34 11.28 -1.84 -28.02
N GLU A 35 11.35 -0.70 -28.70
CA GLU A 35 12.15 -0.54 -29.91
C GLU A 35 13.64 -0.41 -29.55
N GLY A 36 14.40 -1.42 -30.01
CA GLY A 36 15.84 -1.42 -30.33
C GLY A 36 16.83 -0.98 -29.25
N ASP A 37 16.86 0.31 -28.95
CA ASP A 37 17.94 0.95 -28.21
C ASP A 37 17.53 1.48 -26.84
N LYS A 38 16.22 1.64 -26.57
CA LYS A 38 15.74 2.06 -25.23
C LYS A 38 15.85 0.97 -24.17
N LYS A 39 16.26 -0.24 -24.54
CA LYS A 39 16.53 -1.35 -23.62
C LYS A 39 17.89 -1.24 -22.94
N TRP A 40 18.79 -0.43 -23.49
CA TRP A 40 20.16 -0.30 -23.02
C TRP A 40 20.32 1.02 -22.29
N ILE A 41 20.84 0.97 -21.07
CA ILE A 41 21.26 2.16 -20.34
C ILE A 41 22.42 2.76 -21.15
N TYR A 42 22.31 4.04 -21.54
CA TYR A 42 23.37 4.71 -22.29
C TYR A 42 24.65 4.75 -21.45
N ALA A 43 25.60 3.88 -21.81
CA ALA A 43 26.89 3.73 -21.15
C ALA A 43 28.02 4.26 -22.05
N CYS A 44 27.88 5.49 -22.56
CA CYS A 44 28.91 6.19 -23.33
C CYS A 44 29.54 5.37 -24.49
N GLY A 45 28.77 4.50 -25.15
CA GLY A 45 29.23 3.69 -26.27
C GLY A 45 29.89 2.35 -25.90
N GLU A 46 29.98 2.01 -24.62
CA GLU A 46 30.44 0.70 -24.17
C GLU A 46 29.26 -0.26 -23.91
N HIS A 47 29.40 -1.53 -24.31
CA HIS A 47 28.39 -2.55 -24.05
C HIS A 47 28.64 -3.17 -22.68
N TRP A 48 27.78 -2.83 -21.71
CA TRP A 48 27.88 -3.33 -20.34
C TRP A 48 26.74 -4.30 -20.02
N GLU A 49 27.07 -5.39 -19.32
CA GLU A 49 26.08 -6.35 -18.82
C GLU A 49 25.20 -5.66 -17.77
N LEU A 50 23.88 -5.66 -17.97
CA LEU A 50 22.88 -5.07 -17.04
C LEU A 50 23.05 -5.57 -15.60
N GLU A 51 23.51 -6.82 -15.41
CA GLU A 51 23.75 -7.43 -14.10
C GLU A 51 24.85 -6.73 -13.30
N ARG A 52 25.85 -6.12 -13.97
CA ARG A 52 26.94 -5.39 -13.32
C ARG A 52 26.58 -3.93 -13.03
N MET A 53 25.59 -3.39 -13.72
CA MET A 53 25.11 -2.01 -13.59
C MET A 53 23.89 -1.84 -12.69
N ALA A 54 23.33 -2.93 -12.15
CA ALA A 54 22.34 -2.87 -11.08
C ALA A 54 23.01 -2.26 -9.83
N VAL A 55 23.01 -0.93 -9.76
CA VAL A 55 23.32 -0.12 -8.57
C VAL A 55 22.56 -0.76 -7.41
N SER A 56 23.31 -1.44 -6.53
CA SER A 56 22.91 -2.24 -5.36
C SER A 56 21.50 -2.87 -5.46
N PRO A 57 21.34 -4.21 -5.55
CA PRO A 57 20.03 -4.81 -5.85
C PRO A 57 18.89 -4.44 -4.89
N GLN A 58 19.20 -3.91 -3.70
CA GLN A 58 18.25 -3.30 -2.77
C GLN A 58 19.01 -2.16 -2.09
N SER A 59 18.39 -1.01 -1.84
CA SER A 59 19.00 -0.05 -0.90
C SER A 59 19.34 -0.84 0.37
N LEU A 60 20.50 -0.61 0.96
CA LEU A 60 20.94 -1.34 2.15
C LEU A 60 19.84 -1.34 3.23
N PHE A 61 19.07 -0.25 3.28
CA PHE A 61 17.83 -0.12 4.03
C PHE A 61 16.79 -1.20 3.68
N TRP A 62 16.40 -1.38 2.41
CA TRP A 62 15.44 -2.40 2.00
C TRP A 62 15.93 -3.83 2.24
N ALA A 63 17.24 -4.08 2.06
CA ALA A 63 17.83 -5.39 2.34
C ALA A 63 17.77 -5.76 3.84
N VAL A 64 18.15 -4.80 4.69
CA VAL A 64 18.10 -4.96 6.15
C VAL A 64 16.65 -5.04 6.62
N TRP A 65 15.77 -4.17 6.10
CA TRP A 65 14.34 -4.16 6.40
C TRP A 65 13.71 -5.51 6.07
N ARG A 66 13.93 -6.03 4.87
CA ARG A 66 13.40 -7.33 4.46
C ARG A 66 13.91 -8.44 5.37
N LYS A 67 15.20 -8.45 5.71
CA LYS A 67 15.78 -9.51 6.56
C LYS A 67 15.23 -9.50 7.99
N VAL A 68 14.95 -8.33 8.55
CA VAL A 68 14.41 -8.17 9.91
C VAL A 68 12.90 -8.42 9.93
N PHE A 69 12.15 -7.79 9.03
CA PHE A 69 10.69 -7.78 9.06
C PHE A 69 10.04 -8.97 8.37
N VAL A 70 10.73 -9.72 7.49
CA VAL A 70 10.13 -10.92 6.87
C VAL A 70 9.75 -11.96 7.93
N LYS A 71 10.60 -12.22 8.93
CA LYS A 71 10.26 -13.18 9.99
C LYS A 71 9.06 -12.72 10.81
N LEU A 72 8.98 -11.42 11.10
CA LEU A 72 7.85 -10.82 11.81
C LEU A 72 6.57 -10.94 10.99
N TYR A 73 6.63 -10.56 9.71
CA TYR A 73 5.50 -10.63 8.77
C TYR A 73 5.00 -12.06 8.58
N THR A 74 5.90 -13.02 8.38
CA THR A 74 5.56 -14.44 8.27
C THR A 74 4.94 -14.95 9.56
N ALA A 75 5.48 -14.58 10.73
CA ALA A 75 4.88 -14.96 12.02
C ALA A 75 3.50 -14.33 12.24
N LEU A 76 3.30 -13.07 11.82
CA LEU A 76 1.99 -12.42 11.87
C LEU A 76 0.99 -13.13 10.97
N ILE A 77 1.35 -13.43 9.72
CA ILE A 77 0.42 -14.12 8.82
C ILE A 77 0.13 -15.54 9.29
N GLU A 78 1.14 -16.31 9.66
CA GLU A 78 0.96 -17.72 10.04
C GLU A 78 0.27 -17.89 11.39
N LYS A 79 0.43 -16.95 12.34
CA LYS A 79 -0.14 -17.08 13.69
C LYS A 79 -1.35 -16.19 13.97
N VAL A 80 -1.52 -15.09 13.22
CA VAL A 80 -2.61 -14.10 13.41
C VAL A 80 -3.62 -14.17 12.26
N HIS A 81 -3.32 -14.85 11.16
CA HIS A 81 -4.29 -15.10 10.10
C HIS A 81 -4.48 -16.60 9.86
N SER A 82 -5.43 -17.19 10.58
CA SER A 82 -5.87 -18.58 10.33
C SER A 82 -6.56 -18.74 8.96
N GLY A 83 -6.88 -17.63 8.29
CA GLY A 83 -7.67 -17.60 7.05
C GLY A 83 -9.16 -17.85 7.27
N VAL A 84 -9.60 -18.04 8.52
CA VAL A 84 -11.01 -18.21 8.86
C VAL A 84 -11.67 -16.82 8.88
N PRO A 85 -12.78 -16.60 8.15
CA PRO A 85 -13.44 -15.30 8.08
C PRO A 85 -13.95 -14.79 9.44
N SER A 86 -14.11 -15.67 10.44
CA SER A 86 -14.45 -15.30 11.82
C SER A 86 -13.35 -14.47 12.51
N ASP A 87 -12.08 -14.69 12.18
CA ASP A 87 -10.96 -13.99 12.81
C ASP A 87 -10.97 -12.51 12.43
N TRP A 88 -11.34 -12.20 11.19
CA TRP A 88 -11.55 -10.83 10.74
C TRP A 88 -12.62 -10.11 11.56
N LEU A 89 -13.75 -10.78 11.82
CA LEU A 89 -14.83 -10.23 12.63
C LEU A 89 -14.38 -9.98 14.08
N ILE A 90 -13.60 -10.89 14.66
CA ILE A 90 -13.02 -10.73 15.99
C ILE A 90 -12.07 -9.52 16.03
N TYR A 91 -11.20 -9.35 15.02
CA TYR A 91 -10.34 -8.18 14.94
C TYR A 91 -11.13 -6.87 14.80
N MET A 92 -12.21 -6.86 14.03
CA MET A 92 -13.07 -5.68 13.91
C MET A 92 -13.75 -5.33 15.25
N ILE A 93 -14.21 -6.33 16.02
CA ILE A 93 -14.78 -6.09 17.35
C ILE A 93 -13.73 -5.54 18.32
N ILE A 94 -12.52 -6.10 18.34
CA ILE A 94 -11.43 -5.63 19.21
C ILE A 94 -11.07 -4.18 18.86
N ILE A 95 -10.93 -3.86 17.58
CA ILE A 95 -10.63 -2.50 17.11
C ILE A 95 -11.75 -1.54 17.50
N LEU A 96 -13.02 -1.93 17.35
CA LEU A 96 -14.17 -1.14 17.76
C LEU A 96 -14.17 -0.88 19.28
N ALA A 97 -13.91 -1.91 20.08
CA ALA A 97 -13.84 -1.78 21.53
C ALA A 97 -12.71 -0.83 21.98
N LEU A 98 -11.53 -0.93 21.34
CA LEU A 98 -10.42 -0.01 21.58
C LEU A 98 -10.74 1.42 21.16
N ALA A 99 -11.44 1.61 20.04
CA ALA A 99 -11.86 2.93 19.59
C ALA A 99 -12.88 3.57 20.54
N VAL A 100 -13.85 2.81 21.03
CA VAL A 100 -14.80 3.26 22.06
C VAL A 100 -14.08 3.61 23.36
N LEU A 101 -13.11 2.79 23.77
CA LEU A 101 -12.32 3.04 24.98
C LEU A 101 -11.46 4.30 24.83
N ALA A 102 -10.78 4.47 23.70
CA ALA A 102 -10.01 5.68 23.40
C ALA A 102 -10.89 6.94 23.35
N LEU A 103 -12.07 6.86 22.74
CA LEU A 103 -13.04 7.95 22.72
C LEU A 103 -13.56 8.26 24.12
N SER A 104 -13.85 7.24 24.94
CA SER A 104 -14.30 7.44 26.31
C SER A 104 -13.24 8.18 27.13
N ILE A 105 -11.97 7.78 27.03
CA ILE A 105 -10.85 8.46 27.68
C ILE A 105 -10.70 9.89 27.17
N ALA A 106 -10.78 10.12 25.85
CA ALA A 106 -10.66 11.45 25.27
C ALA A 106 -11.79 12.39 25.73
N VAL A 107 -13.02 11.89 25.82
CA VAL A 107 -14.19 12.65 26.29
C VAL A 107 -14.10 12.93 27.79
N THR A 108 -13.63 11.97 28.60
CA THR A 108 -13.47 12.17 30.05
C THR A 108 -12.21 12.96 30.42
N GLY A 109 -11.17 12.93 29.59
CA GLY A 109 -9.87 13.56 29.82
C GLY A 109 -9.71 14.94 29.20
N GLY A 110 -10.56 15.33 28.24
CA GLY A 110 -10.58 16.65 27.60
C GLY A 110 -11.51 17.68 28.27
N GLY A 111 -12.12 17.34 29.41
CA GLY A 111 -13.01 18.20 30.19
C GLY A 111 -12.32 18.87 31.37
N GLY A 112 -11.19 19.54 31.13
CA GLY A 112 -10.45 20.34 32.11
C GLY A 112 -10.01 21.66 31.50
#